data_AF-A0A242DFL2-F1
#
_entry.id   AF-A0A242DFL2-F1
#
_cell.length_a   1.000
_cell.length_b   1.000
_cell.length_c   1.000
_cell.angle_alpha   90.00
_cell.angle_beta   90.00
_cell.angle_gamma   90.00
#
_symmetry.space_group_name_H-M   'P 1'
#
loop_
_entity.id
_entity.type
_entity.pdbx_description
1 polymer ?
#
loop_
_entity_poly.entity_id
_entity_poly.type
_entity_poly.pdbx_seq_one_letter_code
_entity_poly.pdbx_strand_id
1 'polypeptide(L)'
;MLISGFFLFQLYWTQPLIVCGLFYLSQKILPDSLGLGDLWVIGLWSFFLSGYELLQLLFIASLSGIGFFGYQAFHKKVPEKLPFLPFLFIGLLVLLLKNHYASQF
;
A
#
# COMPACT_ATOMS: atom_id res chain seq x y z
N MET A 1 31.45 6.14 12.63
CA MET A 1 30.42 5.08 12.62
C MET A 1 29.04 5.58 12.14
N LEU A 2 28.97 6.52 11.18
CA LEU A 2 27.69 7.05 10.65
C LEU A 2 27.49 6.83 9.14
N ILE A 3 28.52 6.36 8.44
CA ILE A 3 28.51 6.27 6.96
C ILE A 3 28.08 4.86 6.50
N SER A 4 28.18 3.84 7.34
CA SER A 4 27.85 2.45 6.98
C SER A 4 26.34 2.16 6.91
N GLY A 5 25.50 2.98 7.53
CA GLY A 5 24.04 2.85 7.43
C GLY A 5 23.46 3.30 6.09
N PHE A 6 24.21 4.14 5.35
CA PHE A 6 23.77 4.68 4.07
C PHE A 6 23.90 3.66 2.93
N PHE A 7 24.74 2.64 3.11
CA PHE A 7 25.08 1.68 2.04
C PHE A 7 24.24 0.40 2.06
N LEU A 8 23.47 0.15 3.12
CA LEU A 8 22.51 -0.96 3.20
C LEU A 8 21.10 -0.59 2.70
N PHE A 9 20.84 0.68 2.45
CA PHE A 9 19.61 1.11 1.80
C PHE A 9 19.81 1.06 0.30
N GLN A 10 19.24 0.03 -0.33
CA GLN A 10 18.97 0.02 -1.75
C GLN A 10 17.90 1.10 -2.03
N LEU A 11 18.32 2.36 -1.94
CA LEU A 11 17.46 3.51 -1.92
C LEU A 11 17.02 3.78 -3.36
N TYR A 12 15.85 3.28 -3.72
CA TYR A 12 15.23 3.49 -5.02
C TYR A 12 14.76 4.95 -5.14
N TRP A 13 15.69 5.90 -5.22
CA TRP A 13 15.45 7.35 -5.12
C TRP A 13 14.45 7.91 -6.15
N THR A 14 14.29 7.24 -7.30
CA THR A 14 13.38 7.64 -8.38
C THR A 14 11.99 6.98 -8.31
N GLN A 15 11.85 5.90 -7.55
CA GLN A 15 10.58 5.19 -7.39
C GLN A 15 9.51 5.94 -6.58
N PRO A 16 9.82 6.72 -5.52
CA PRO A 16 8.78 7.41 -4.75
C PRO A 16 8.00 8.43 -5.59
N LEU A 17 8.62 9.07 -6.58
CA LEU A 17 7.91 9.98 -7.50
C LEU A 17 6.89 9.25 -8.39
N ILE A 18 7.26 8.10 -8.94
CA ILE A 18 6.39 7.29 -9.81
C ILE A 18 5.25 6.67 -8.98
N VAL A 19 5.56 6.18 -7.78
CA VAL A 19 4.60 5.63 -6.84
C VAL A 19 3.64 6.71 -6.35
N CYS A 20 4.12 7.91 -6.03
CA CYS A 20 3.26 9.06 -5.71
C CYS A 20 2.31 9.40 -6.88
N GLY A 21 2.79 9.36 -8.13
CA GLY A 21 1.95 9.60 -9.30
C GLY A 21 0.86 8.54 -9.52
N LEU A 22 1.21 7.25 -9.41
CA LEU A 22 0.26 6.14 -9.46
C LEU A 22 -0.76 6.21 -8.31
N PHE A 23 -0.30 6.60 -7.14
CA PHE A 23 -1.13 6.73 -5.95
C PHE A 23 -2.09 7.92 -6.04
N TYR A 24 -1.64 9.05 -6.60
CA TYR A 24 -2.52 10.16 -6.95
C TYR A 24 -3.60 9.74 -7.95
N LEU A 25 -3.26 8.87 -8.90
CA LEU A 25 -4.22 8.27 -9.83
C LEU A 25 -5.21 7.35 -9.10
N SER A 26 -4.76 6.57 -8.11
CA SER A 26 -5.61 5.78 -7.22
C SER A 26 -6.55 6.64 -6.37
N GLN A 27 -6.11 7.81 -5.89
CA GLN A 27 -6.98 8.78 -5.20
C GLN A 27 -8.10 9.29 -6.10
N LYS A 28 -7.85 9.44 -7.41
CA LYS A 28 -8.91 9.82 -8.34
C LYS A 28 -9.99 8.74 -8.49
N ILE A 29 -9.64 7.47 -8.27
CA ILE A 29 -10.57 6.33 -8.30
C ILE A 29 -11.26 6.16 -6.94
N LEU A 30 -10.57 6.43 -5.82
CA LEU A 30 -11.08 6.32 -4.44
C LEU A 30 -10.90 7.64 -3.63
N PRO A 31 -11.59 8.72 -4.02
CA PRO A 31 -11.34 10.07 -3.47
C PRO A 31 -11.72 10.22 -1.99
N ASP A 32 -12.73 9.48 -1.50
CA ASP A 32 -13.23 9.58 -0.12
C ASP A 32 -12.72 8.47 0.82
N SER A 33 -11.88 7.56 0.31
CA SER A 33 -11.38 6.42 1.08
C SER A 33 -9.91 6.56 1.49
N LEU A 34 -9.13 7.36 0.75
CA LEU A 34 -7.69 7.54 0.97
C LEU A 34 -7.42 8.80 1.79
N GLY A 35 -7.09 8.63 3.06
CA GLY A 35 -6.70 9.72 3.93
C GLY A 35 -5.27 10.21 3.67
N LEU A 36 -4.96 11.43 4.12
CA LEU A 36 -3.58 11.95 4.17
C LEU A 36 -2.64 11.04 4.98
N GLY A 37 -3.15 10.29 5.97
CA GLY A 37 -2.36 9.29 6.70
C GLY A 37 -1.90 8.12 5.82
N ASP A 38 -2.79 7.61 4.97
CA ASP A 38 -2.50 6.49 4.07
C ASP A 38 -1.42 6.88 3.06
N LEU A 39 -1.46 8.13 2.58
CA LEU A 39 -0.43 8.74 1.73
C LEU A 39 0.96 8.72 2.39
N TRP A 40 1.03 9.14 3.66
CA TRP A 40 2.29 9.18 4.39
C TRP A 40 2.87 7.77 4.62
N VAL A 41 2.01 6.80 4.96
CA VAL A 41 2.42 5.41 5.16
C VAL A 41 2.97 4.82 3.86
N ILE A 42 2.30 5.03 2.74
CA ILE A 42 2.72 4.54 1.43
C ILE A 42 3.97 5.25 0.93
N GLY A 43 4.07 6.55 1.15
CA GLY A 43 5.29 7.32 0.86
C GLY A 43 6.49 6.77 1.63
N LEU A 44 6.31 6.46 2.92
CA LEU A 44 7.33 5.82 3.75
C LEU A 44 7.68 4.43 3.18
N TRP A 45 6.68 3.61 2.86
CA TRP A 45 6.88 2.26 2.32
C TRP A 45 7.53 2.26 0.93
N SER A 46 7.36 3.31 0.13
CA SER A 46 8.03 3.47 -1.16
C SER A 46 9.55 3.60 -1.08
N PHE A 47 10.11 3.84 0.10
CA PHE A 47 11.56 3.77 0.30
C PHE A 47 12.07 2.35 0.56
N PHE A 48 11.20 1.44 1.01
CA PHE A 48 11.56 0.07 1.42
C PHE A 48 11.12 -0.99 0.42
N LEU A 49 10.05 -0.73 -0.33
CA LEU A 49 9.40 -1.67 -1.24
C LEU A 49 9.60 -1.24 -2.69
N SER A 50 9.77 -2.22 -3.57
CA SER A 50 9.81 -1.97 -5.00
C SER A 50 8.45 -1.45 -5.49
N GLY A 51 8.44 -0.61 -6.53
CA GLY A 51 7.20 -0.13 -7.15
C GLY A 51 6.23 -1.25 -7.54
N TYR A 52 6.73 -2.43 -7.93
CA TYR A 52 5.91 -3.61 -8.21
C TYR A 52 5.20 -4.15 -6.96
N GLU A 53 5.90 -4.19 -5.83
CA GLU A 53 5.36 -4.67 -4.55
C GLU A 53 4.31 -3.70 -4.00
N LEU A 54 4.55 -2.40 -4.12
CA LEU A 54 3.58 -1.37 -3.79
C LEU A 54 2.33 -1.45 -4.66
N LEU A 55 2.50 -1.67 -5.97
CA LEU A 55 1.36 -1.85 -6.88
C LEU A 55 0.55 -3.09 -6.49
N GLN A 56 1.23 -4.21 -6.21
CA GLN A 56 0.59 -5.46 -5.78
C GLN A 56 -0.15 -5.29 -4.46
N LEU A 57 0.47 -4.60 -3.50
CA LEU A 57 -0.12 -4.26 -2.21
C LEU A 57 -1.35 -3.36 -2.37
N LEU A 58 -1.28 -2.34 -3.22
CA LEU A 58 -2.40 -1.44 -3.50
C LEU A 58 -3.54 -2.18 -4.20
N PHE A 59 -3.21 -3.11 -5.09
CA PHE A 59 -4.18 -3.93 -5.79
C PHE A 59 -4.92 -4.87 -4.84
N ILE A 60 -4.20 -5.55 -3.94
CA ILE A 60 -4.78 -6.41 -2.90
C ILE A 60 -5.64 -5.58 -1.94
N ALA A 61 -5.16 -4.41 -1.52
CA ALA A 61 -5.90 -3.50 -0.64
C ALA A 61 -7.20 -3.01 -1.31
N SER A 62 -7.13 -2.64 -2.60
CA SER A 62 -8.29 -2.19 -3.37
C SER A 62 -9.30 -3.34 -3.59
N LEU A 63 -8.85 -4.53 -3.99
CA LEU A 63 -9.72 -5.69 -4.16
C LEU A 63 -10.45 -6.09 -2.86
N SER A 64 -9.71 -6.10 -1.74
CA SER A 64 -10.30 -6.41 -0.44
C SER A 64 -11.27 -5.32 0.02
N GLY A 65 -10.96 -4.04 -0.23
CA GLY A 65 -11.86 -2.91 0.00
C GLY A 65 -13.15 -3.01 -0.82
N ILE A 66 -13.07 -3.35 -2.11
CA ILE A 66 -14.24 -3.56 -2.99
C ILE A 66 -15.07 -4.75 -2.52
N GLY A 67 -14.43 -5.87 -2.16
CA GLY A 67 -15.12 -7.05 -1.64
C GLY A 67 -15.86 -6.75 -0.33
N PHE A 68 -15.21 -6.02 0.58
CA PHE A 68 -15.81 -5.59 1.85
C PHE A 68 -16.97 -4.60 1.63
N PHE A 69 -16.79 -3.62 0.74
CA PHE A 69 -17.84 -2.68 0.36
C PHE A 69 -19.03 -3.40 -0.28
N GLY A 70 -18.78 -4.33 -1.19
CA GLY A 70 -19.82 -5.18 -1.80
C GLY A 70 -20.59 -5.97 -0.75
N TYR A 71 -19.88 -6.62 0.18
CA TYR A 71 -20.51 -7.33 1.30
C TYR A 71 -21.36 -6.40 2.19
N GLN A 72 -20.86 -5.21 2.51
CA GLN A 72 -21.59 -4.21 3.29
C GLN A 72 -22.80 -3.63 2.57
N ALA A 73 -22.71 -3.43 1.26
CA ALA A 73 -23.82 -2.98 0.42
C ALA A 73 -25.00 -3.98 0.46
N PHE A 74 -24.69 -5.29 0.46
CA PHE A 74 -25.70 -6.33 0.69
C PHE A 74 -26.33 -6.26 2.09
N HIS A 75 -25.56 -5.86 3.10
CA HIS A 75 -26.02 -5.71 4.49
C HIS A 75 -26.65 -4.33 4.79
N LYS A 76 -26.86 -3.45 3.78
CA LYS A 76 -27.41 -2.08 3.90
C LYS A 76 -26.72 -1.19 4.94
N LYS A 77 -25.50 -1.53 5.37
CA LYS A 77 -24.68 -0.69 6.24
C LYS A 77 -23.59 -0.08 5.38
N VAL A 78 -23.89 1.06 4.77
CA VAL A 78 -22.91 1.80 3.98
C VAL A 78 -22.20 2.76 4.93
N PRO A 79 -20.96 2.47 5.37
CA PRO A 79 -20.18 3.45 6.10
C PRO A 79 -19.82 4.59 5.16
N GLU A 80 -19.93 5.82 5.65
CA GLU A 80 -19.57 7.05 4.94
C GLU A 80 -18.08 7.09 4.54
N LYS A 81 -17.23 6.32 5.23
CA LYS A 81 -15.78 6.27 4.99
C LYS A 81 -15.29 4.83 5.09
N LEU A 82 -14.67 4.34 4.03
CA LEU A 82 -14.00 3.06 4.02
C LEU A 82 -12.58 3.26 4.59
N PRO A 83 -12.23 2.68 5.75
CA PRO A 83 -10.88 2.81 6.29
C PRO A 83 -9.93 2.02 5.40
N PHE A 84 -9.18 2.69 4.54
CA PHE A 84 -8.29 2.03 3.57
C PHE A 84 -7.03 1.45 4.24
N LEU A 85 -6.56 2.08 5.32
CA LEU A 85 -5.40 1.67 6.11
C LEU A 85 -5.37 0.19 6.53
N PRO A 86 -6.44 -0.41 7.11
CA PRO A 86 -6.44 -1.84 7.45
C PRO A 86 -6.25 -2.76 6.22
N PHE A 87 -6.82 -2.42 5.08
CA PHE A 87 -6.63 -3.19 3.84
C PHE A 87 -5.20 -3.07 3.30
N LEU A 88 -4.61 -1.88 3.44
CA LEU A 88 -3.20 -1.61 3.19
C LEU A 88 -2.28 -2.50 4.03
N PHE A 89 -2.55 -2.61 5.33
CA PHE A 89 -1.80 -3.47 6.25
C PHE A 89 -1.93 -4.96 5.89
N ILE A 90 -3.11 -5.42 5.47
CA ILE A 90 -3.30 -6.79 5.01
C ILE A 90 -2.44 -7.06 3.77
N GLY A 91 -2.45 -6.14 2.80
CA GLY A 91 -1.60 -6.24 1.60
C GLY A 91 -0.10 -6.29 1.94
N LEU A 92 0.34 -5.45 2.89
CA LEU A 92 1.71 -5.48 3.40
C LEU A 92 2.05 -6.83 4.05
N LEU A 93 1.18 -7.33 4.93
CA LEU A 93 1.41 -8.58 5.66
C LEU A 93 1.56 -9.76 4.69
N VAL A 94 0.67 -9.85 3.70
CA VAL A 94 0.74 -10.87 2.63
C VAL A 94 2.06 -10.78 1.87
N LEU A 95 2.50 -9.57 1.54
CA LEU A 95 3.73 -9.36 0.79
C LEU A 95 4.97 -9.70 1.61
N LEU A 96 4.96 -9.37 2.90
CA LEU A 96 6.01 -9.70 3.85
C LEU A 96 6.11 -11.21 4.06
N LEU A 97 4.96 -11.90 4.16
CA LEU A 97 4.89 -13.36 4.20
C LEU A 97 5.47 -13.98 2.92
N LYS A 98 5.06 -13.48 1.75
CA LYS A 98 5.57 -13.94 0.46
C LYS A 98 7.09 -13.79 0.35
N ASN A 99 7.63 -12.65 0.78
CA ASN A 99 9.07 -12.41 0.74
C ASN A 99 9.82 -13.33 1.71
N HIS A 100 9.23 -13.60 2.89
CA HIS A 100 9.82 -14.53 3.85
C HIS A 100 9.90 -15.97 3.31
N TYR A 101 8.85 -16.47 2.67
CA TYR A 101 8.86 -17.79 2.04
C TYR A 101 9.79 -17.87 0.82
N ALA A 102 9.92 -16.78 0.06
CA ALA A 102 10.81 -16.72 -1.10
C ALA A 102 12.29 -16.76 -0.72
N SER A 103 12.67 -16.32 0.49
CA SER A 103 14.07 -16.34 0.95
C SER A 103 14.52 -17.70 1.52
N GLN A 104 13.62 -18.69 1.59
CA GLN A 104 13.93 -20.04 2.10
C GLN A 104 14.28 -21.05 0.98
N PHE A 105 14.28 -20.62 -0.28
CA PHE A 105 14.73 -21.38 -1.45
C PHE A 105 15.92 -20.67 -2.11
#